data_AF-E8UTZ2-F1
#
_entry.id   AF-E8UTZ2-F1
#
_cell.length_a   1.000
_cell.length_b   1.000
_cell.length_c   1.000
_cell.angle_alpha   90.00
_cell.angle_beta   90.00
_cell.angle_gamma   90.00
#
_symmetry.space_group_name_H-M   'P 1'
#
loop_
_entity.id
_entity.type
_entity.pdbx_description
1 polymer ?
#
loop_
_entity_poly.entity_id
_entity_poly.type
_entity_poly.pdbx_seq_one_letter_code
_entity_poly.pdbx_strand_id
1 'polypeptide(L)'
;MFLKKENKSLGNDKFDSVITMLENNLKEITKGTYNLSKVEGIGNLDKINNEMVNCAESFKRITKETILDINDAVAVTAKMEFLRELLEMVSQQSARLNDVATTTEELASASQEIATKATDITEEMHDALEQARKGTSSVEELTVFVDEMLEQFNYINNLINSLTEGMKKINEVVEIIRGVADQTNLLSLNAAIEAARAGEAGRGFAVVAEEVKKLAEHTKISADRIGNNIELLQNEMTKAVSYISTAANKLSKGKDLSTKAIEAMSNIIEKTNHVQEHIEEITANVEEQSAFIQEMSATNEENAGFADKIKTLSIDVGKAIYDLSKRLEKTRTQIREKAHFMKISDHIELYKVDHLLWKWKVYNMLLGFEPLSGDASNHHTCSLGGWYYSVNNESIKAMTSFKKIEEPHIKIHSLVKEAIDAYHTGNISKAETILEEIEETSKILIKYLDELQIDVSRVE
;
A
#
# COMPACT_ATOMS: atom_id res chain seq x y z
N MET A 1 -37.35 -46.39 -70.23
CA MET A 1 -37.74 -46.73 -71.62
C MET A 1 -36.57 -46.69 -72.61
N PHE A 2 -35.56 -45.81 -72.41
CA PHE A 2 -34.35 -45.72 -73.25
C PHE A 2 -33.36 -46.91 -73.14
N LEU A 3 -33.15 -47.46 -71.93
CA LEU A 3 -32.25 -48.60 -71.72
C LEU A 3 -32.70 -49.90 -72.43
N LYS A 4 -34.00 -50.05 -72.70
CA LYS A 4 -34.55 -51.22 -73.44
C LYS A 4 -34.19 -51.23 -74.93
N LYS A 5 -33.76 -50.10 -75.52
CA LYS A 5 -33.41 -50.00 -76.95
C LYS A 5 -31.95 -50.38 -77.22
N GLU A 6 -31.02 -50.05 -76.33
CA GLU A 6 -29.62 -50.50 -76.40
C GLU A 6 -29.48 -51.99 -76.04
N ASN A 7 -30.36 -52.52 -75.19
CA ASN A 7 -30.39 -53.94 -74.79
C ASN A 7 -30.67 -54.93 -75.92
N LYS A 8 -31.02 -54.46 -77.13
CA LYS A 8 -31.34 -55.32 -78.29
C LYS A 8 -30.20 -55.46 -79.30
N SER A 9 -29.15 -54.62 -79.26
CA SER A 9 -28.04 -54.68 -80.24
C SER A 9 -26.74 -55.29 -79.72
N LEU A 10 -26.63 -55.51 -78.41
CA LEU A 10 -25.49 -56.13 -77.72
C LEU A 10 -26.07 -57.18 -76.77
N GLY A 11 -25.53 -58.41 -76.77
CA GLY A 11 -26.06 -59.51 -75.95
C GLY A 11 -26.19 -59.12 -74.46
N ASN A 12 -27.30 -59.56 -73.83
CA ASN A 12 -27.67 -59.27 -72.43
C ASN A 12 -26.46 -59.29 -71.46
N ASP A 13 -25.56 -60.26 -71.63
CA ASP A 13 -24.40 -60.47 -70.75
C ASP A 13 -23.45 -59.27 -70.67
N LYS A 14 -23.25 -58.52 -71.76
CA LYS A 14 -22.33 -57.36 -71.78
C LYS A 14 -22.94 -56.16 -71.06
N PHE A 15 -24.26 -55.98 -71.15
CA PHE A 15 -24.97 -54.89 -70.47
C PHE A 15 -25.05 -55.14 -68.96
N ASP A 16 -25.38 -56.36 -68.54
CA ASP A 16 -25.41 -56.77 -67.13
C ASP A 16 -24.02 -56.70 -66.47
N SER A 17 -22.96 -57.04 -67.21
CA SER A 17 -21.57 -56.89 -66.76
C SER A 17 -21.22 -55.41 -66.47
N VAL A 18 -21.65 -54.47 -67.31
CA VAL A 18 -21.37 -53.04 -67.11
C VAL A 18 -22.14 -52.48 -65.92
N ILE A 19 -23.40 -52.87 -65.74
CA ILE A 19 -24.18 -52.49 -64.56
C ILE A 19 -23.50 -53.02 -63.28
N THR A 20 -23.05 -54.26 -63.28
CA THR A 20 -22.32 -54.85 -62.14
C THR A 20 -21.03 -54.08 -61.82
N MET A 21 -20.30 -53.63 -62.85
CA MET A 21 -19.11 -52.79 -62.67
C MET A 21 -19.44 -51.41 -62.07
N LEU A 22 -20.53 -50.78 -62.51
CA LEU A 22 -21.00 -49.51 -61.94
C LEU A 22 -21.46 -49.67 -60.48
N GLU A 23 -22.16 -50.75 -60.15
CA GLU A 23 -22.54 -51.07 -58.77
C GLU A 23 -21.31 -51.30 -57.87
N ASN A 24 -20.27 -51.96 -58.40
CA ASN A 24 -19.01 -52.14 -57.68
C ASN A 24 -18.27 -50.81 -57.51
N ASN A 25 -18.19 -49.97 -58.55
CA ASN A 25 -17.61 -48.63 -58.46
C ASN A 25 -18.35 -47.78 -57.39
N LEU A 26 -19.69 -47.84 -57.34
CA LEU A 26 -20.47 -47.19 -56.26
C LEU A 26 -20.12 -47.77 -54.88
N LYS A 27 -20.01 -49.10 -54.75
CA LYS A 27 -19.60 -49.73 -53.48
C LYS A 27 -18.20 -49.27 -53.05
N GLU A 28 -17.24 -49.18 -53.97
CA GLU A 28 -15.88 -48.71 -53.66
C GLU A 28 -15.85 -47.23 -53.25
N ILE A 29 -16.71 -46.37 -53.83
CA ILE A 29 -16.89 -44.98 -53.37
C ILE A 29 -17.47 -44.97 -51.94
N THR A 30 -18.51 -45.77 -51.67
CA THR A 30 -19.12 -45.83 -50.31
C THR A 30 -18.17 -46.39 -49.24
N LYS A 31 -17.22 -47.24 -49.64
CA LYS A 31 -16.19 -47.82 -48.76
C LYS A 31 -14.93 -46.96 -48.64
N GLY A 32 -14.81 -45.86 -49.40
CA GLY A 32 -13.65 -44.97 -49.34
C GLY A 32 -12.35 -45.53 -49.95
N THR A 33 -12.43 -46.62 -50.74
CA THR A 33 -11.29 -47.24 -51.43
C THR A 33 -11.07 -46.67 -52.82
N TYR A 34 -12.13 -46.13 -53.45
CA TYR A 34 -12.09 -45.39 -54.71
C TYR A 34 -11.31 -46.04 -55.87
N ASN A 35 -11.20 -47.38 -55.86
CA ASN A 35 -10.57 -48.17 -56.92
C ASN A 35 -11.56 -48.38 -58.06
N LEU A 36 -11.76 -47.33 -58.86
CA LEU A 36 -12.76 -47.34 -59.93
C LEU A 36 -12.25 -48.07 -61.18
N SER A 37 -13.02 -49.05 -61.64
CA SER A 37 -12.73 -49.73 -62.91
C SER A 37 -13.19 -48.86 -64.08
N LYS A 38 -12.34 -48.72 -65.11
CA LYS A 38 -12.74 -48.08 -66.37
C LYS A 38 -13.80 -48.95 -67.07
N VAL A 39 -14.92 -48.33 -67.44
CA VAL A 39 -15.98 -48.96 -68.22
C VAL A 39 -15.85 -48.48 -69.66
N GLU A 40 -15.30 -49.30 -70.56
CA GLU A 40 -15.23 -48.97 -71.99
C GLU A 40 -16.37 -49.64 -72.77
N GLY A 41 -17.17 -48.84 -73.49
CA GLY A 41 -17.81 -49.33 -74.71
C GLY A 41 -19.33 -49.50 -74.75
N ILE A 42 -20.13 -48.73 -73.98
CA ILE A 42 -21.59 -48.63 -74.22
C ILE A 42 -22.11 -47.20 -74.00
N GLY A 43 -22.11 -46.38 -75.07
CA GLY A 43 -22.97 -45.18 -75.20
C GLY A 43 -23.10 -44.29 -73.95
N ASN A 44 -24.30 -44.23 -73.37
CA ASN A 44 -24.60 -43.38 -72.21
C ASN A 44 -24.05 -43.92 -70.87
N LEU A 45 -23.67 -45.20 -70.78
CA LEU A 45 -23.10 -45.79 -69.55
C LEU A 45 -21.66 -45.33 -69.31
N ASP A 46 -20.90 -45.05 -70.37
CA ASP A 46 -19.57 -44.44 -70.27
C ASP A 46 -19.65 -43.02 -69.69
N LYS A 47 -20.65 -42.22 -70.11
CA LYS A 47 -20.92 -40.90 -69.50
C LYS A 47 -21.23 -41.01 -68.01
N ILE A 48 -22.04 -41.99 -67.60
CA ILE A 48 -22.36 -42.23 -66.17
C ILE A 48 -21.10 -42.64 -65.40
N ASN A 49 -20.25 -43.50 -65.96
CA ASN A 49 -18.99 -43.87 -65.32
C ASN A 49 -18.06 -42.66 -65.15
N ASN A 50 -17.94 -41.79 -66.16
CA ASN A 50 -17.13 -40.58 -66.09
C ASN A 50 -17.66 -39.58 -65.03
N GLU A 51 -18.98 -39.39 -64.94
CA GLU A 51 -19.60 -38.60 -63.86
C GLU A 51 -19.35 -39.23 -62.48
N MET A 52 -19.40 -40.56 -62.36
CA MET A 52 -19.06 -41.26 -61.12
C MET A 52 -17.59 -41.10 -60.72
N VAL A 53 -16.66 -41.12 -61.68
CA VAL A 53 -15.23 -40.84 -61.45
C VAL A 53 -15.03 -39.39 -60.99
N ASN A 54 -15.67 -38.42 -61.65
CA ASN A 54 -15.61 -37.01 -61.24
C ASN A 54 -16.18 -36.81 -59.82
N CYS A 55 -17.27 -37.51 -59.50
CA CYS A 55 -17.88 -37.52 -58.18
C CYS A 55 -16.93 -38.11 -57.12
N ALA A 56 -16.28 -39.23 -57.43
CA ALA A 56 -15.30 -39.86 -56.56
C ALA A 56 -14.07 -38.97 -56.29
N GLU A 57 -13.51 -38.33 -57.32
CA GLU A 57 -12.40 -37.38 -57.15
C GLU A 57 -12.82 -36.15 -56.33
N SER A 58 -14.04 -35.65 -56.53
CA SER A 58 -14.60 -34.59 -55.71
C SER A 58 -14.76 -35.02 -54.25
N PHE A 59 -15.24 -36.24 -53.99
CA PHE A 59 -15.35 -36.80 -52.64
C PHE A 59 -13.98 -37.01 -51.99
N LYS A 60 -12.97 -37.52 -52.71
CA LYS A 60 -11.59 -37.61 -52.20
C LYS A 60 -11.07 -36.24 -51.77
N ARG A 61 -11.21 -35.23 -52.65
CA ARG A 61 -10.77 -33.87 -52.37
C ARG A 61 -11.45 -33.31 -51.12
N ILE A 62 -12.78 -33.36 -51.04
CA ILE A 62 -13.55 -32.84 -49.90
C ILE A 62 -13.21 -33.60 -48.62
N THR A 63 -13.10 -34.94 -48.68
CA THR A 63 -12.75 -35.76 -47.51
C THR A 63 -11.37 -35.41 -46.99
N LYS A 64 -10.39 -35.22 -47.89
CA LYS A 64 -9.03 -34.82 -47.55
C LYS A 64 -9.01 -33.43 -46.92
N GLU A 65 -9.62 -32.44 -47.56
CA GLU A 65 -9.73 -31.07 -47.03
C GLU A 65 -10.38 -31.09 -45.64
N THR A 66 -11.50 -31.79 -45.47
CA THR A 66 -12.21 -31.87 -44.18
C THR A 66 -11.37 -32.52 -43.07
N ILE A 67 -10.62 -33.58 -43.38
CA ILE A 67 -9.72 -34.19 -42.38
C ILE A 67 -8.65 -33.20 -41.95
N LEU A 68 -8.03 -32.50 -42.90
CA LEU A 68 -6.97 -31.52 -42.60
C LEU A 68 -7.52 -30.34 -41.79
N ASP A 69 -8.69 -29.81 -42.16
CA ASP A 69 -9.37 -28.74 -41.40
C ASP A 69 -9.69 -29.17 -39.96
N ILE A 70 -10.18 -30.41 -39.76
CA ILE A 70 -10.41 -30.96 -38.41
C ILE A 70 -9.09 -31.16 -37.67
N ASN A 71 -8.05 -31.60 -38.36
CA ASN A 71 -6.72 -31.79 -37.78
C ASN A 71 -6.16 -30.47 -37.24
N ASP A 72 -6.30 -29.40 -38.01
CA ASP A 72 -5.92 -28.04 -37.61
C ASP A 72 -6.76 -27.56 -36.41
N ALA A 73 -8.08 -27.80 -36.43
CA ALA A 73 -8.95 -27.46 -35.30
C ALA A 73 -8.55 -28.22 -34.02
N VAL A 74 -8.21 -29.51 -34.12
CA VAL A 74 -7.69 -30.29 -32.99
C VAL A 74 -6.38 -29.69 -32.48
N ALA A 75 -5.45 -29.34 -33.37
CA ALA A 75 -4.18 -28.74 -33.00
C ALA A 75 -4.35 -27.39 -32.26
N VAL A 76 -5.33 -26.58 -32.64
CA VAL A 76 -5.65 -25.32 -31.93
C VAL A 76 -6.22 -25.62 -30.54
N THR A 77 -7.18 -26.54 -30.42
CA THR A 77 -7.77 -26.90 -29.11
C THR A 77 -6.78 -27.59 -28.16
N ALA A 78 -5.73 -28.21 -28.70
CA ALA A 78 -4.66 -28.84 -27.92
C ALA A 78 -3.75 -27.81 -27.21
N LYS A 79 -3.76 -26.55 -27.63
CA LYS A 79 -3.00 -25.45 -27.01
C LYS A 79 -3.79 -24.85 -25.84
N MET A 80 -3.69 -25.47 -24.66
CA MET A 80 -4.42 -25.05 -23.45
C MET A 80 -3.56 -24.31 -22.41
N GLU A 81 -2.28 -24.04 -22.68
CA GLU A 81 -1.34 -23.39 -21.74
C GLU A 81 -1.89 -22.10 -21.09
N PHE A 82 -2.55 -21.25 -21.88
CA PHE A 82 -3.13 -19.99 -21.43
C PHE A 82 -4.11 -20.16 -20.25
N LEU A 83 -4.82 -21.29 -20.18
CA LEU A 83 -5.83 -21.51 -19.16
C LEU A 83 -5.20 -21.81 -17.80
N ARG A 84 -4.02 -22.44 -17.80
CA ARG A 84 -3.29 -22.74 -16.56
C ARG A 84 -2.63 -21.47 -16.02
N GLU A 85 -1.99 -20.70 -16.90
CA GLU A 85 -1.47 -19.38 -16.56
C GLU A 85 -2.56 -18.49 -15.96
N LEU A 86 -3.76 -18.49 -16.56
CA LEU A 86 -4.90 -17.74 -16.04
C LEU A 86 -5.33 -18.20 -14.64
N LEU A 87 -5.42 -19.50 -14.38
CA LEU A 87 -5.77 -20.04 -13.07
C LEU A 87 -4.70 -19.71 -12.00
N GLU A 88 -3.42 -19.73 -12.38
CA GLU A 88 -2.33 -19.34 -11.49
C GLU A 88 -2.39 -17.84 -11.16
N MET A 89 -2.58 -16.99 -12.17
CA MET A 89 -2.75 -15.55 -11.99
C MET A 89 -3.92 -15.23 -11.06
N VAL A 90 -5.03 -15.94 -11.18
CA VAL A 90 -6.20 -15.78 -10.29
C VAL A 90 -5.90 -16.22 -8.86
N SER A 91 -5.13 -17.31 -8.68
CA SER A 91 -4.68 -17.76 -7.35
C SER A 91 -3.78 -16.71 -6.69
N GLN A 92 -2.80 -16.18 -7.44
CA GLN A 92 -1.92 -15.10 -6.97
C GLN A 92 -2.72 -13.83 -6.64
N GLN A 93 -3.69 -13.46 -7.48
CA GLN A 93 -4.58 -12.33 -7.23
C GLN A 93 -5.37 -12.53 -5.93
N SER A 94 -5.89 -13.73 -5.69
CA SER A 94 -6.64 -14.04 -4.46
C SER A 94 -5.78 -13.89 -3.20
N ALA A 95 -4.51 -14.32 -3.25
CA ALA A 95 -3.57 -14.13 -2.15
C ALA A 95 -3.32 -12.63 -1.88
N ARG A 96 -3.10 -11.84 -2.95
CA ARG A 96 -2.90 -10.37 -2.82
C ARG A 96 -4.13 -9.66 -2.24
N LEU A 97 -5.35 -10.10 -2.58
CA LEU A 97 -6.58 -9.52 -2.01
C LEU A 97 -6.71 -9.80 -0.52
N ASN A 98 -6.19 -10.94 -0.03
CA ASN A 98 -6.14 -11.23 1.39
C ASN A 98 -5.13 -10.34 2.13
N ASP A 99 -3.98 -10.07 1.51
CA ASP A 99 -3.00 -9.12 2.05
C ASP A 99 -3.61 -7.70 2.14
N VAL A 100 -4.30 -7.26 1.09
CA VAL A 100 -5.00 -5.96 1.08
C VAL A 100 -6.09 -5.90 2.15
N ALA A 101 -6.84 -6.98 2.38
CA ALA A 101 -7.83 -7.03 3.47
C ALA A 101 -7.17 -6.80 4.82
N THR A 102 -6.05 -7.49 5.09
CA THR A 102 -5.29 -7.36 6.33
C THR A 102 -4.78 -5.93 6.53
N THR A 103 -4.18 -5.32 5.49
CA THR A 103 -3.71 -3.94 5.61
C THR A 103 -4.85 -2.93 5.76
N THR A 104 -6.04 -3.23 5.23
CA THR A 104 -7.23 -2.40 5.40
C THR A 104 -7.72 -2.42 6.85
N GLU A 105 -7.71 -3.59 7.49
CA GLU A 105 -8.04 -3.72 8.92
C GLU A 105 -7.03 -3.00 9.82
N GLU A 106 -5.74 -3.13 9.54
CA GLU A 106 -4.68 -2.40 10.26
C GLU A 106 -4.86 -0.87 10.12
N LEU A 107 -5.18 -0.40 8.92
CA LEU A 107 -5.43 1.02 8.65
C LEU A 107 -6.68 1.53 9.38
N ALA A 108 -7.74 0.71 9.47
CA ALA A 108 -8.94 1.03 10.25
C ALA A 108 -8.60 1.21 11.74
N SER A 109 -7.81 0.29 12.30
CA SER A 109 -7.37 0.39 13.70
C SER A 109 -6.53 1.64 13.94
N ALA A 110 -5.58 1.94 13.04
CA ALA A 110 -4.73 3.13 13.15
C ALA A 110 -5.56 4.43 13.07
N SER A 111 -6.54 4.49 12.17
CA SER A 111 -7.43 5.66 12.06
C SER A 111 -8.25 5.88 13.33
N GLN A 112 -8.76 4.81 13.95
CA GLN A 112 -9.48 4.89 15.23
C GLN A 112 -8.58 5.33 16.40
N GLU A 113 -7.32 4.91 16.41
CA GLU A 113 -6.33 5.35 17.39
C GLU A 113 -6.04 6.84 17.25
N ILE A 114 -5.87 7.34 16.01
CA ILE A 114 -5.68 8.77 15.74
C ILE A 114 -6.91 9.57 16.20
N ALA A 115 -8.13 9.09 15.93
CA ALA A 115 -9.37 9.73 16.40
C ALA A 115 -9.41 9.88 17.93
N THR A 116 -9.02 8.81 18.64
CA THR A 116 -8.96 8.78 20.10
C THR A 116 -7.91 9.77 20.61
N LYS A 117 -6.73 9.78 20.01
CA LYS A 117 -5.64 10.70 20.36
C LYS A 117 -5.98 12.16 20.09
N ALA A 118 -6.70 12.46 19.01
CA ALA A 118 -7.19 13.81 18.72
C ALA A 118 -8.17 14.29 19.81
N THR A 119 -9.02 13.39 20.31
CA THR A 119 -9.94 13.68 21.42
C THR A 119 -9.18 13.94 22.73
N ASP A 120 -8.22 13.08 23.07
CA ASP A 120 -7.36 13.25 24.25
C ASP A 120 -6.64 14.61 24.22
N ILE A 121 -6.05 14.96 23.06
CA ILE A 121 -5.35 16.24 22.89
C ILE A 121 -6.34 17.40 23.07
N THR A 122 -7.55 17.31 22.54
CA THR A 122 -8.56 18.38 22.70
C THR A 122 -8.87 18.64 24.19
N GLU A 123 -8.94 17.59 25.01
CA GLU A 123 -9.16 17.72 26.46
C GLU A 123 -7.94 18.36 27.14
N GLU A 124 -6.72 17.89 26.87
CA GLU A 124 -5.49 18.48 27.41
C GLU A 124 -5.33 19.97 27.03
N MET A 125 -5.77 20.33 25.84
CA MET A 125 -5.75 21.70 25.32
C MET A 125 -6.75 22.61 26.04
N HIS A 126 -7.93 22.08 26.37
CA HIS A 126 -8.90 22.80 27.19
C HIS A 126 -8.33 23.11 28.57
N ASP A 127 -7.72 22.12 29.21
CA ASP A 127 -7.06 22.26 30.51
C ASP A 127 -5.91 23.28 30.44
N ALA A 128 -5.07 23.22 29.40
CA ALA A 128 -3.99 24.17 29.18
C ALA A 128 -4.49 25.62 29.04
N LEU A 129 -5.57 25.85 28.29
CA LEU A 129 -6.20 27.17 28.17
C LEU A 129 -6.75 27.66 29.50
N GLU A 130 -7.40 26.79 30.28
CA GLU A 130 -7.92 27.15 31.60
C GLU A 130 -6.79 27.55 32.55
N GLN A 131 -5.70 26.77 32.59
CA GLN A 131 -4.53 27.07 33.43
C GLN A 131 -3.83 28.37 32.99
N ALA A 132 -3.68 28.60 31.69
CA ALA A 132 -3.11 29.84 31.19
C ALA A 132 -3.97 31.06 31.57
N ARG A 133 -5.31 30.96 31.47
CA ARG A 133 -6.23 32.02 31.90
C ARG A 133 -6.18 32.29 33.41
N LYS A 134 -6.14 31.24 34.23
CA LYS A 134 -5.94 31.37 35.69
C LYS A 134 -4.59 32.02 36.01
N GLY A 135 -3.55 31.66 35.26
CA GLY A 135 -2.24 32.28 35.32
C GLY A 135 -2.29 33.78 35.03
N THR A 136 -2.92 34.19 33.92
CA THR A 136 -3.13 35.59 33.57
C THR A 136 -3.84 36.35 34.69
N SER A 137 -4.98 35.84 35.18
CA SER A 137 -5.74 36.47 36.27
C SER A 137 -4.90 36.66 37.53
N SER A 138 -4.10 35.66 37.91
CA SER A 138 -3.25 35.73 39.11
C SER A 138 -2.14 36.79 38.97
N VAL A 139 -1.60 36.96 37.76
CA VAL A 139 -0.56 37.97 37.49
C VAL A 139 -1.16 39.38 37.36
N GLU A 140 -2.39 39.50 36.85
CA GLU A 140 -3.14 40.76 36.87
C GLU A 140 -3.41 41.22 38.30
N GLU A 141 -3.87 40.32 39.18
CA GLU A 141 -4.02 40.60 40.62
C GLU A 141 -2.70 41.03 41.26
N LEU A 142 -1.60 40.35 40.94
CA LEU A 142 -0.26 40.75 41.41
C LEU A 142 0.13 42.14 40.92
N THR A 143 -0.22 42.50 39.68
CA THR A 143 0.08 43.82 39.10
C THR A 143 -0.66 44.93 39.86
N VAL A 144 -1.94 44.71 40.19
CA VAL A 144 -2.73 45.62 41.03
C VAL A 144 -2.09 45.77 42.42
N PHE A 145 -1.71 44.66 43.06
CA PHE A 145 -1.05 44.67 44.36
C PHE A 145 0.28 45.45 44.34
N VAL A 146 1.08 45.29 43.29
CA VAL A 146 2.34 46.03 43.11
C VAL A 146 2.09 47.53 42.96
N ASP A 147 1.03 47.93 42.26
CA ASP A 147 0.65 49.34 42.11
C ASP A 147 0.21 49.97 43.44
N GLU A 148 -0.61 49.27 44.22
CA GLU A 148 -0.99 49.71 45.58
C GLU A 148 0.25 49.87 46.48
N MET A 149 1.21 48.95 46.41
CA MET A 149 2.47 49.03 47.16
C MET A 149 3.32 50.24 46.76
N LEU A 150 3.39 50.57 45.46
CA LEU A 150 4.10 51.75 44.98
C LEU A 150 3.44 53.04 45.49
N GLU A 151 2.12 53.12 45.55
CA GLU A 151 1.41 54.24 46.17
C GLU A 151 1.71 54.37 47.67
N GLN A 152 1.74 53.25 48.41
CA GLN A 152 2.11 53.28 49.83
C GLN A 152 3.55 53.77 50.05
N PHE A 153 4.51 53.37 49.22
CA PHE A 153 5.88 53.88 49.32
C PHE A 153 5.96 55.38 49.05
N ASN A 154 5.20 55.90 48.08
CA ASN A 154 5.12 57.34 47.84
C ASN A 154 4.55 58.09 49.06
N TYR A 155 3.52 57.53 49.71
CA TYR A 155 2.96 58.08 50.93
C TYR A 155 3.98 58.10 52.08
N ILE A 156 4.69 56.99 52.32
CA ILE A 156 5.72 56.92 53.37
C ILE A 156 6.86 57.92 53.09
N ASN A 157 7.28 58.05 51.83
CA ASN A 157 8.32 59.00 51.44
C ASN A 157 7.90 60.46 51.75
N ASN A 158 6.65 60.82 51.49
CA ASN A 158 6.09 62.12 51.86
C ASN A 158 6.06 62.33 53.38
N LEU A 159 5.66 61.32 54.15
CA LEU A 159 5.64 61.38 55.62
C LEU A 159 7.04 61.63 56.20
N ILE A 160 8.07 60.94 55.69
CA ILE A 160 9.46 61.12 56.14
C ILE A 160 9.98 62.52 55.75
N ASN A 161 9.60 63.03 54.58
CA ASN A 161 9.95 64.40 54.19
C ASN A 161 9.34 65.43 55.15
N SER A 162 8.07 65.27 55.52
CA SER A 162 7.43 66.12 56.54
C SER A 162 8.10 66.00 57.91
N LEU A 163 8.49 64.79 58.32
CA LEU A 163 9.22 64.57 59.57
C LEU A 163 10.60 65.23 59.54
N THR A 164 11.30 65.16 58.41
CA THR A 164 12.59 65.82 58.20
C THR A 164 12.48 67.34 58.33
N GLU A 165 11.41 67.92 57.77
CA GLU A 165 11.13 69.35 57.93
C GLU A 165 10.80 69.71 59.38
N GLY A 166 10.02 68.87 60.07
CA GLY A 166 9.73 69.01 61.50
C GLY A 166 11.00 69.00 62.35
N MET A 167 11.93 68.08 62.09
CA MET A 167 13.20 68.00 62.80
C MET A 167 14.10 69.21 62.56
N LYS A 168 14.06 69.83 61.37
CA LYS A 168 14.76 71.10 61.11
C LYS A 168 14.23 72.22 62.00
N LYS A 169 12.91 72.35 62.12
CA LYS A 169 12.28 73.36 62.99
C LYS A 169 12.63 73.13 64.46
N ILE A 170 12.68 71.89 64.92
CA ILE A 170 13.10 71.57 66.29
C ILE A 170 14.58 71.95 66.48
N ASN A 171 15.45 71.68 65.50
CA ASN A 171 16.85 72.05 65.56
C ASN A 171 17.05 73.57 65.72
N GLU A 172 16.27 74.37 64.97
CA GLU A 172 16.28 75.83 65.11
C GLU A 172 15.91 76.28 66.52
N VAL A 173 14.90 75.65 67.15
CA VAL A 173 14.51 75.95 68.53
C VAL A 173 15.62 75.58 69.53
N VAL A 174 16.28 74.44 69.33
CA VAL A 174 17.38 73.99 70.19
C VAL A 174 18.58 74.95 70.12
N GLU A 175 18.91 75.45 68.92
CA GLU A 175 19.95 76.47 68.75
C GLU A 175 19.60 77.79 69.47
N ILE A 176 18.32 78.20 69.45
CA ILE A 176 17.86 79.35 70.24
C ILE A 176 18.03 79.09 71.73
N ILE A 177 17.62 77.92 72.24
CA ILE A 177 17.75 77.56 73.66
C ILE A 177 19.23 77.57 74.07
N ARG A 178 20.11 77.04 73.22
CA ARG A 178 21.56 77.04 73.42
C ARG A 178 22.10 78.47 73.53
N GLY A 179 21.67 79.36 72.62
CA GLY A 179 22.00 80.78 72.66
C GLY A 179 21.50 81.48 73.92
N VAL A 180 20.28 81.20 74.37
CA VAL A 180 19.71 81.75 75.62
C VAL A 180 20.47 81.24 76.84
N ALA A 181 20.84 79.96 76.87
CA ALA A 181 21.65 79.37 77.94
C ALA A 181 23.03 80.04 78.02
N ASP A 182 23.71 80.27 76.89
CA ASP A 182 24.99 80.98 76.84
C ASP A 182 24.87 82.43 77.31
N GLN A 183 23.82 83.15 76.91
CA GLN A 183 23.55 84.50 77.39
C GLN A 183 23.27 84.53 78.89
N THR A 184 22.46 83.59 79.39
CA THR A 184 22.11 83.48 80.82
C THR A 184 23.35 83.16 81.65
N ASN A 185 24.23 82.29 81.15
CA ASN A 185 25.51 81.97 81.77
C ASN A 185 26.41 83.21 81.87
N LEU A 186 26.54 84.00 80.80
CA LEU A 186 27.29 85.27 80.80
C LEU A 186 26.68 86.32 81.75
N LEU A 187 25.36 86.45 81.75
CA LEU A 187 24.63 87.34 82.67
C LEU A 187 24.86 86.96 84.13
N SER A 188 24.75 85.67 84.43
CA SER A 188 24.97 85.14 85.79
C SER A 188 26.42 85.29 86.25
N LEU A 189 27.39 85.13 85.35
CA LEU A 189 28.80 85.37 85.62
C LEU A 189 29.05 86.86 85.94
N ASN A 190 28.50 87.77 85.14
CA ASN A 190 28.60 89.21 85.40
C ASN A 190 27.95 89.59 86.74
N ALA A 191 26.79 89.01 87.06
CA ALA A 191 26.12 89.19 88.34
C ALA A 191 26.94 88.64 89.52
N ALA A 192 27.58 87.48 89.37
CA ALA A 192 28.46 86.90 90.38
C ALA A 192 29.70 87.78 90.62
N ILE A 193 30.29 88.34 89.56
CA ILE A 193 31.41 89.30 89.66
C ILE A 193 30.98 90.55 90.43
N GLU A 194 29.84 91.15 90.09
CA GLU A 194 29.38 92.38 90.74
C GLU A 194 28.94 92.13 92.20
N ALA A 195 28.37 90.95 92.49
CA ALA A 195 28.06 90.51 93.85
C ALA A 195 29.33 90.30 94.70
N ALA A 196 30.41 89.76 94.13
CA ALA A 196 31.71 89.68 94.79
C ALA A 196 32.33 91.06 95.05
N ARG A 197 32.09 92.02 94.14
CA ARG A 197 32.55 93.41 94.23
C ARG A 197 31.88 94.19 95.38
N ALA A 198 30.63 93.84 95.71
CA ALA A 198 29.84 94.45 96.79
C ALA A 198 30.17 93.91 98.21
N GLY A 199 31.11 92.97 98.36
CA GLY A 199 31.56 92.46 99.65
C GLY A 199 30.47 91.73 100.47
N GLU A 200 30.35 92.01 101.77
CA GLU A 200 29.36 91.32 102.64
C GLU A 200 27.89 91.58 102.24
N ALA A 201 27.58 92.74 101.64
CA ALA A 201 26.23 93.08 101.21
C ALA A 201 25.76 92.29 99.97
N GLY A 202 26.69 91.79 99.16
CA GLY A 202 26.41 91.04 97.92
C GLY A 202 26.29 89.52 98.11
N ARG A 203 26.51 89.00 99.32
CA ARG A 203 26.69 87.56 99.58
C ARG A 203 25.47 86.71 99.22
N GLY A 204 24.25 87.21 99.46
CA GLY A 204 23.01 86.54 99.03
C GLY A 204 22.80 86.53 97.51
N PHE A 205 23.17 87.63 96.84
CA PHE A 205 23.12 87.73 95.37
C PHE A 205 24.15 86.85 94.69
N ALA A 206 25.34 86.68 95.28
CA ALA A 206 26.38 85.80 94.76
C ALA A 206 25.92 84.32 94.73
N VAL A 207 25.19 83.86 95.75
CA VAL A 207 24.64 82.49 95.79
C VAL A 207 23.60 82.29 94.69
N VAL A 208 22.69 83.25 94.50
CA VAL A 208 21.69 83.20 93.43
C VAL A 208 22.36 83.22 92.05
N ALA A 209 23.35 84.07 91.84
CA ALA A 209 24.07 84.16 90.58
C ALA A 209 24.80 82.85 90.24
N GLU A 210 25.44 82.19 91.21
CA GLU A 210 26.09 80.89 91.00
C GLU A 210 25.06 79.78 90.70
N GLU A 211 23.87 79.83 91.31
CA GLU A 211 22.80 78.86 91.02
C GLU A 211 22.19 79.07 89.62
N VAL A 212 22.00 80.33 89.20
CA VAL A 212 21.56 80.66 87.83
C VAL A 212 22.63 80.23 86.81
N LYS A 213 23.91 80.40 87.12
CA LYS A 213 25.03 79.94 86.28
C LYS A 213 24.99 78.43 86.08
N LYS A 214 24.85 77.66 87.15
CA LYS A 214 24.71 76.20 87.08
C LYS A 214 23.48 75.79 86.27
N LEU A 215 22.35 76.49 86.43
CA LEU A 215 21.13 76.20 85.68
C LEU A 215 21.30 76.48 84.18
N ALA A 216 21.99 77.56 83.82
CA ALA A 216 22.31 77.90 82.44
C ALA A 216 23.26 76.86 81.82
N GLU A 217 24.30 76.43 82.55
CA GLU A 217 25.24 75.40 82.11
C GLU A 217 24.54 74.04 81.95
N HIS A 218 23.64 73.67 82.86
CA HIS A 218 22.81 72.48 82.75
C HIS A 218 21.83 72.54 81.56
N THR A 219 21.27 73.73 81.29
CA THR A 219 20.39 73.97 80.12
C THR A 219 21.16 73.82 78.82
N LYS A 220 22.39 74.32 78.76
CA LYS A 220 23.28 74.16 77.60
C LYS A 220 23.61 72.69 77.34
N ILE A 221 24.02 71.94 78.37
CA ILE A 221 24.32 70.50 78.26
C ILE A 221 23.08 69.73 77.78
N SER A 222 21.89 70.12 78.25
CA SER A 222 20.63 69.52 77.82
C SER A 222 20.30 69.84 76.37
N ALA A 223 20.49 71.09 75.93
CA ALA A 223 20.32 71.49 74.53
C ALA A 223 21.29 70.76 73.60
N ASP A 224 22.57 70.63 73.98
CA ASP A 224 23.57 69.86 73.22
C ASP A 224 23.16 68.38 73.08
N ARG A 225 22.65 67.75 74.15
CA ARG A 225 22.10 66.39 74.09
C ARG A 225 20.92 66.26 73.14
N ILE A 226 20.00 67.24 73.15
CA ILE A 226 18.85 67.25 72.24
C ILE A 226 19.35 67.42 70.79
N GLY A 227 20.31 68.32 70.54
CA GLY A 227 20.91 68.52 69.22
C GLY A 227 21.53 67.25 68.65
N ASN A 228 22.33 66.53 69.46
CA ASN A 228 22.89 65.23 69.06
C ASN A 228 21.79 64.20 68.71
N ASN A 229 20.71 64.15 69.49
CA ASN A 229 19.58 63.26 69.19
C ASN A 229 18.86 63.64 67.90
N ILE A 230 18.74 64.94 67.60
CA ILE A 230 18.16 65.43 66.33
C ILE A 230 19.03 65.00 65.15
N GLU A 231 20.35 65.14 65.24
CA GLU A 231 21.27 64.73 64.19
C GLU A 231 21.20 63.21 63.94
N LEU A 232 21.16 62.41 65.01
CA LEU A 232 20.95 60.96 64.91
C LEU A 232 19.62 60.63 64.21
N LEU A 233 18.51 61.27 64.59
CA LEU A 233 17.21 61.06 63.96
C LEU A 233 17.19 61.50 62.49
N GLN A 234 17.86 62.59 62.14
CA GLN A 234 18.00 63.03 60.74
C GLN A 234 18.78 62.02 59.89
N ASN A 235 19.85 61.43 60.45
CA ASN A 235 20.60 60.38 59.78
C ASN A 235 19.73 59.11 59.58
N GLU A 236 19.00 58.67 60.60
CA GLU A 236 18.09 57.52 60.50
C GLU A 236 16.96 57.76 59.48
N MET A 237 16.40 58.98 59.41
CA MET A 237 15.43 59.33 58.36
C MET A 237 16.04 59.27 56.96
N THR A 238 17.27 59.75 56.79
CA THR A 238 17.98 59.69 55.49
C THR A 238 18.19 58.24 55.05
N LYS A 239 18.55 57.34 55.98
CA LYS A 239 18.62 55.89 55.70
C LYS A 239 17.25 55.33 55.30
N ALA A 240 16.19 55.70 56.01
CA ALA A 240 14.83 55.24 55.71
C ALA A 240 14.38 55.65 54.30
N VAL A 241 14.62 56.90 53.87
CA VAL A 241 14.36 57.36 52.49
C VAL A 241 15.11 56.51 51.46
N SER A 242 16.40 56.23 51.72
CA SER A 242 17.22 55.39 50.83
C SER A 242 16.66 53.96 50.69
N TYR A 243 16.25 53.34 51.81
CA TYR A 243 15.64 52.01 51.79
C TYR A 243 14.31 51.99 51.04
N ILE A 244 13.45 52.99 51.24
CA ILE A 244 12.16 53.12 50.54
C ILE A 244 12.36 53.31 49.04
N SER A 245 13.27 54.19 48.64
CA SER A 245 13.62 54.39 47.23
C SER A 245 14.13 53.11 46.58
N THR A 246 14.97 52.36 47.28
CA THR A 246 15.46 51.05 46.80
C THR A 246 14.35 50.02 46.69
N ALA A 247 13.43 49.96 47.66
CA ALA A 247 12.28 49.06 47.64
C ALA A 247 11.30 49.39 46.50
N ALA A 248 10.98 50.67 46.31
CA ALA A 248 10.13 51.14 45.21
C ALA A 248 10.73 50.78 43.85
N ASN A 249 12.04 50.98 43.66
CA ASN A 249 12.75 50.57 42.43
C ASN A 249 12.68 49.05 42.19
N LYS A 250 12.79 48.22 43.23
CA LYS A 250 12.65 46.77 43.11
C LYS A 250 11.22 46.36 42.72
N LEU A 251 10.21 47.02 43.29
CA LEU A 251 8.80 46.80 42.93
C LEU A 251 8.48 47.22 41.51
N SER A 252 9.02 48.37 41.05
CA SER A 252 8.88 48.78 39.65
C SER A 252 9.42 47.72 38.69
N LYS A 253 10.58 47.11 38.99
CA LYS A 253 11.09 45.97 38.21
C LYS A 253 10.19 44.74 38.30
N GLY A 254 9.59 44.48 39.47
CA GLY A 254 8.60 43.42 39.65
C GLY A 254 7.35 43.63 38.79
N LYS A 255 6.90 44.88 38.63
CA LYS A 255 5.82 45.25 37.72
C LYS A 255 6.17 44.90 36.27
N ASP A 256 7.35 45.33 35.79
CA ASP A 256 7.80 45.02 34.43
C ASP A 256 7.88 43.51 34.16
N LEU A 257 8.32 42.72 35.15
CA LEU A 257 8.34 41.26 35.05
C LEU A 257 6.92 40.66 35.01
N SER A 258 5.98 41.23 35.75
CA SER A 258 4.58 40.81 35.74
C SER A 258 3.93 41.07 34.38
N THR A 259 4.17 42.24 33.78
CA THR A 259 3.71 42.54 32.41
C THR A 259 4.26 41.53 31.39
N LYS A 260 5.55 41.19 31.46
CA LYS A 260 6.15 40.17 30.59
C LYS A 260 5.54 38.78 30.80
N ALA A 261 5.16 38.44 32.04
CA ALA A 261 4.47 37.18 32.32
C ALA A 261 3.07 37.15 31.70
N ILE A 262 2.33 38.27 31.71
CA ILE A 262 1.04 38.40 31.01
C ILE A 262 1.22 38.21 29.50
N GLU A 263 2.21 38.86 28.89
CA GLU A 263 2.53 38.68 27.46
C GLU A 263 2.86 37.21 27.13
N ALA A 264 3.64 36.54 27.99
CA ALA A 264 3.96 35.13 27.82
C ALA A 264 2.70 34.23 27.92
N MET A 265 1.79 34.50 28.87
CA MET A 265 0.52 33.77 28.97
C MET A 265 -0.38 34.00 27.75
N SER A 266 -0.42 35.23 27.23
CA SER A 266 -1.15 35.53 25.99
C SER A 266 -0.62 34.74 24.80
N ASN A 267 0.71 34.63 24.66
CA ASN A 267 1.33 33.81 23.62
C ASN A 267 1.00 32.32 23.78
N ILE A 268 0.95 31.80 25.01
CA ILE A 268 0.53 30.42 25.28
C ILE A 268 -0.91 30.22 24.80
N ILE A 269 -1.84 31.10 25.19
CA ILE A 269 -3.24 31.03 24.77
C ILE A 269 -3.37 31.02 23.23
N GLU A 270 -2.65 31.91 22.54
CA GLU A 270 -2.65 31.96 21.07
C GLU A 270 -2.13 30.65 20.44
N LYS A 271 -0.99 30.14 20.91
CA LYS A 271 -0.43 28.88 20.40
C LYS A 271 -1.32 27.68 20.69
N THR A 272 -1.98 27.68 21.85
CA THR A 272 -2.93 26.64 22.19
C THR A 272 -4.17 26.70 21.27
N ASN A 273 -4.69 27.87 20.95
CA ASN A 273 -5.78 27.98 19.96
C ASN A 273 -5.36 27.46 18.56
N HIS A 274 -4.13 27.74 18.11
CA HIS A 274 -3.65 27.21 16.83
C HIS A 274 -3.52 25.69 16.80
N VAL A 275 -3.08 25.07 17.90
CA VAL A 275 -3.04 23.60 17.97
C VAL A 275 -4.46 23.02 17.99
N GLN A 276 -5.45 23.72 18.57
CA GLN A 276 -6.86 23.32 18.47
C GLN A 276 -7.36 23.32 17.02
N GLU A 277 -7.05 24.36 16.24
CA GLU A 277 -7.36 24.41 14.79
C GLU A 277 -6.76 23.21 14.03
N HIS A 278 -5.50 22.84 14.33
CA HIS A 278 -4.86 21.68 13.72
C HIS A 278 -5.52 20.36 14.12
N ILE A 279 -6.05 20.24 15.34
CA ILE A 279 -6.75 19.04 15.78
C ILE A 279 -8.11 18.90 15.09
N GLU A 280 -8.80 20.01 14.81
CA GLU A 280 -10.01 20.01 13.98
C GLU A 280 -9.71 19.49 12.57
N GLU A 281 -8.61 19.94 11.96
CA GLU A 281 -8.14 19.46 10.65
C GLU A 281 -7.78 17.96 10.68
N ILE A 282 -7.07 17.50 11.73
CA ILE A 282 -6.75 16.07 11.91
C ILE A 282 -8.04 15.25 12.01
N THR A 283 -9.04 15.73 12.74
CA THR A 283 -10.33 15.04 12.90
C THR A 283 -11.05 14.91 11.56
N ALA A 284 -11.09 15.98 10.76
CA ALA A 284 -11.66 15.93 9.41
C ALA A 284 -10.92 14.93 8.50
N ASN A 285 -9.59 14.90 8.55
CA ASN A 285 -8.77 13.94 7.78
C ASN A 285 -9.04 12.48 8.22
N VAL A 286 -9.29 12.24 9.51
CA VAL A 286 -9.65 10.92 10.03
C VAL A 286 -11.02 10.46 9.52
N GLU A 287 -11.99 11.37 9.44
CA GLU A 287 -13.30 11.07 8.85
C GLU A 287 -13.19 10.71 7.36
N GLU A 288 -12.37 11.47 6.61
CA GLU A 288 -12.10 11.17 5.19
C GLU A 288 -11.38 9.82 5.02
N GLN A 289 -10.36 9.55 5.84
CA GLN A 289 -9.68 8.26 5.85
C GLN A 289 -10.63 7.11 6.17
N SER A 290 -11.53 7.30 7.12
CA SER A 290 -12.54 6.29 7.48
C SER A 290 -13.44 5.96 6.28
N ALA A 291 -13.88 6.98 5.53
CA ALA A 291 -14.65 6.78 4.31
C ALA A 291 -13.84 6.01 3.24
N PHE A 292 -12.57 6.39 3.03
CA PHE A 292 -11.67 5.72 2.09
C PHE A 292 -11.43 4.24 2.46
N ILE A 293 -11.27 3.93 3.75
CA ILE A 293 -11.09 2.55 4.25
C ILE A 293 -12.33 1.70 3.97
N GLN A 294 -13.52 2.25 4.12
CA GLN A 294 -14.78 1.55 3.78
C GLN A 294 -14.87 1.29 2.27
N GLU A 295 -14.53 2.27 1.44
CA GLU A 295 -14.48 2.12 -0.01
C GLU A 295 -13.44 1.07 -0.46
N MET A 296 -12.27 1.07 0.17
CA MET A 296 -11.20 0.10 -0.08
C MET A 296 -11.65 -1.31 0.29
N SER A 297 -12.32 -1.47 1.43
CA SER A 297 -12.90 -2.75 1.86
C SER A 297 -13.91 -3.28 0.85
N ALA A 298 -14.85 -2.43 0.42
CA ALA A 298 -15.87 -2.79 -0.56
C ALA A 298 -15.26 -3.16 -1.92
N THR A 299 -14.28 -2.39 -2.39
CA THR A 299 -13.58 -2.66 -3.65
C THR A 299 -12.78 -3.97 -3.57
N ASN A 300 -12.17 -4.25 -2.42
CA ASN A 300 -11.43 -5.50 -2.21
C ASN A 300 -12.37 -6.72 -2.23
N GLU A 301 -13.55 -6.62 -1.61
CA GLU A 301 -14.59 -7.65 -1.66
C GLU A 301 -15.11 -7.87 -3.09
N GLU A 302 -15.36 -6.80 -3.84
CA GLU A 302 -15.77 -6.90 -5.24
C GLU A 302 -14.70 -7.60 -6.10
N ASN A 303 -13.43 -7.22 -5.92
CA ASN A 303 -12.31 -7.86 -6.62
C ASN A 303 -12.15 -9.34 -6.24
N ALA A 304 -12.40 -9.71 -4.99
CA ALA A 304 -12.42 -11.11 -4.57
C ALA A 304 -13.55 -11.87 -5.27
N GLY A 305 -14.73 -11.26 -5.39
CA GLY A 305 -15.84 -11.78 -6.18
C GLY A 305 -15.48 -11.94 -7.66
N PHE A 306 -14.74 -11.00 -8.26
CA PHE A 306 -14.25 -11.14 -9.63
C PHE A 306 -13.22 -12.25 -9.78
N ALA A 307 -12.27 -12.39 -8.85
CA ALA A 307 -11.29 -13.46 -8.88
C ALA A 307 -11.97 -14.84 -8.86
N ASP A 308 -12.98 -15.04 -8.01
CA ASP A 308 -13.73 -16.30 -7.96
C ASP A 308 -14.55 -16.56 -9.25
N LYS A 309 -15.17 -15.51 -9.81
CA LYS A 309 -15.86 -15.61 -11.11
C LYS A 309 -14.89 -15.98 -12.24
N ILE A 310 -13.71 -15.36 -12.31
CA ILE A 310 -12.70 -15.68 -13.33
C ILE A 310 -12.21 -17.11 -13.17
N LYS A 311 -11.99 -17.57 -11.93
CA LYS A 311 -11.63 -18.98 -11.64
C LYS A 311 -12.68 -19.94 -12.20
N THR A 312 -13.95 -19.70 -11.87
CA THR A 312 -15.08 -20.53 -12.33
C THR A 312 -15.20 -20.52 -13.85
N LEU A 313 -15.16 -19.33 -14.46
CA LEU A 313 -15.22 -19.18 -15.92
C LEU A 313 -14.06 -19.89 -16.62
N SER A 314 -12.86 -19.84 -16.05
CA SER A 314 -11.68 -20.54 -16.58
C SER A 314 -11.91 -22.06 -16.57
N ILE A 315 -12.39 -22.61 -15.46
CA ILE A 315 -12.72 -24.04 -15.37
C ILE A 315 -13.77 -24.43 -16.42
N ASP A 316 -14.81 -23.62 -16.62
CA ASP A 316 -15.87 -23.90 -17.58
C ASP A 316 -15.39 -23.81 -19.04
N VAL A 317 -14.53 -22.83 -19.36
CA VAL A 317 -13.86 -22.75 -20.67
C VAL A 317 -12.98 -23.98 -20.90
N GLY A 318 -12.24 -24.43 -19.88
CA GLY A 318 -11.44 -25.66 -19.95
C GLY A 318 -12.28 -26.88 -20.29
N LYS A 319 -13.42 -27.06 -19.61
CA LYS A 319 -14.37 -28.14 -19.90
C LYS A 319 -14.96 -28.05 -21.31
N ALA A 320 -15.34 -26.85 -21.74
CA ALA A 320 -15.89 -26.65 -23.09
C ALA A 320 -14.88 -27.00 -24.19
N ILE A 321 -13.61 -26.60 -24.01
CA ILE A 321 -12.52 -26.97 -24.92
C ILE A 321 -12.30 -28.49 -24.88
N TYR A 322 -12.29 -29.10 -23.69
CA TYR A 322 -12.17 -30.55 -23.55
C TYR A 322 -13.25 -31.31 -24.34
N ASP A 323 -14.52 -30.93 -24.15
CA ASP A 323 -15.66 -31.54 -24.85
C ASP A 323 -15.58 -31.33 -26.37
N LEU A 324 -15.15 -30.15 -26.81
CA LEU A 324 -14.93 -29.84 -28.21
C LEU A 324 -13.83 -30.72 -28.82
N SER A 325 -12.68 -30.84 -28.14
CA SER A 325 -11.57 -31.69 -28.58
C SER A 325 -11.99 -33.15 -28.71
N LYS A 326 -12.77 -33.69 -27.76
CA LYS A 326 -13.31 -35.06 -27.85
C LYS A 326 -14.25 -35.25 -29.05
N ARG A 327 -15.10 -34.26 -29.35
CA ARG A 327 -15.99 -34.30 -30.52
C ARG A 327 -15.24 -34.21 -31.85
N LEU A 328 -14.21 -33.35 -31.91
CA LEU A 328 -13.34 -33.22 -33.08
C LEU A 328 -12.58 -34.53 -33.31
N GLU A 329 -12.01 -35.13 -32.26
CA GLU A 329 -11.26 -36.39 -32.37
C GLU A 329 -12.15 -37.57 -32.80
N LYS A 330 -13.39 -37.63 -32.28
CA LYS A 330 -14.38 -38.61 -32.74
C LYS A 330 -14.70 -38.43 -34.23
N THR A 331 -14.91 -37.20 -34.67
CA THR A 331 -15.22 -36.89 -36.08
C THR A 331 -14.02 -37.20 -36.97
N ARG A 332 -12.82 -36.82 -36.54
CA ARG A 332 -11.54 -37.12 -37.20
C ARG A 332 -11.36 -38.61 -37.42
N THR A 333 -11.61 -39.42 -36.40
CA THR A 333 -11.53 -40.89 -36.48
C THR A 333 -12.52 -41.45 -37.51
N GLN A 334 -13.78 -41.00 -37.47
CA GLN A 334 -14.83 -41.47 -38.39
C GLN A 334 -14.55 -41.14 -39.86
N ILE A 335 -13.93 -39.98 -40.14
CA ILE A 335 -13.58 -39.59 -41.52
C ILE A 335 -12.29 -40.30 -41.94
N ARG A 336 -11.32 -40.47 -41.03
CA ARG A 336 -10.07 -41.22 -41.27
C ARG A 336 -10.33 -42.66 -41.70
N GLU A 337 -11.34 -43.32 -41.13
CA GLU A 337 -11.78 -44.66 -41.55
C GLU A 337 -12.22 -44.73 -43.03
N LYS A 338 -12.60 -43.60 -43.64
CA LYS A 338 -13.06 -43.53 -45.04
C LYS A 338 -12.03 -42.92 -45.99
N ALA A 339 -10.83 -42.60 -45.49
CA ALA A 339 -9.80 -41.86 -46.21
C ALA A 339 -8.60 -42.74 -46.62
N HIS A 340 -8.85 -43.98 -47.04
CA HIS A 340 -7.81 -44.94 -47.44
C HIS A 340 -6.96 -44.50 -48.65
N PHE A 341 -7.39 -43.45 -49.37
CA PHE A 341 -6.70 -42.90 -50.54
C PHE A 341 -5.60 -41.88 -50.18
N MET A 342 -5.48 -41.48 -48.90
CA MET A 342 -4.49 -40.49 -48.47
C MET A 342 -3.06 -40.99 -48.67
N LYS A 343 -2.15 -40.08 -49.04
CA LYS A 343 -0.73 -40.39 -49.20
C LYS A 343 -0.02 -40.46 -47.84
N ILE A 344 1.20 -41.00 -47.80
CA ILE A 344 2.03 -41.02 -46.58
C ILE A 344 2.33 -39.58 -46.13
N SER A 345 2.61 -38.68 -47.07
CA SER A 345 2.75 -37.23 -46.79
C SER A 345 1.54 -36.62 -46.08
N ASP A 346 0.32 -37.05 -46.41
CA ASP A 346 -0.91 -36.62 -45.72
C ASP A 346 -1.03 -37.24 -44.32
N HIS A 347 -0.65 -38.52 -44.17
CA HIS A 347 -0.65 -39.19 -42.88
C HIS A 347 0.37 -38.60 -41.89
N ILE A 348 1.52 -38.10 -42.37
CA ILE A 348 2.51 -37.42 -41.53
C ILE A 348 1.89 -36.17 -40.87
N GLU A 349 1.03 -35.43 -41.56
CA GLU A 349 0.30 -34.28 -40.99
C GLU A 349 -0.63 -34.70 -39.84
N LEU A 350 -1.26 -35.87 -39.98
CA LEU A 350 -2.10 -36.43 -38.92
C LEU A 350 -1.26 -36.89 -37.72
N TYR A 351 -0.09 -37.47 -37.96
CA TYR A 351 0.80 -37.92 -36.87
C TYR A 351 1.34 -36.76 -36.03
N LYS A 352 1.60 -35.59 -36.63
CA LYS A 352 1.99 -34.38 -35.87
C LYS A 352 0.95 -34.03 -34.82
N VAL A 353 -0.33 -34.04 -35.18
CA VAL A 353 -1.44 -33.73 -34.28
C VAL A 353 -1.71 -34.86 -33.28
N ASP A 354 -1.59 -36.12 -33.70
CA ASP A 354 -1.67 -37.27 -32.77
C ASP A 354 -0.63 -37.17 -31.64
N HIS A 355 0.55 -36.59 -31.93
CA HIS A 355 1.54 -36.29 -30.91
C HIS A 355 1.21 -35.09 -30.04
N LEU A 356 0.71 -33.99 -30.61
CA LEU A 356 0.23 -32.85 -29.82
C LEU A 356 -0.90 -33.23 -28.85
N LEU A 357 -1.74 -34.20 -29.23
CA LEU A 357 -2.80 -34.72 -28.37
C LEU A 357 -2.27 -35.39 -27.09
N TRP A 358 -1.03 -35.89 -27.06
CA TRP A 358 -0.43 -36.38 -25.82
C TRP A 358 -0.17 -35.25 -24.82
N LYS A 359 0.32 -34.10 -25.28
CA LYS A 359 0.46 -32.87 -24.44
C LYS A 359 -0.90 -32.48 -23.88
N TRP A 360 -1.91 -32.40 -24.73
CA TRP A 360 -3.29 -32.08 -24.33
C TRP A 360 -3.84 -33.08 -23.30
N LYS A 361 -3.61 -34.39 -23.46
CA LYS A 361 -4.03 -35.40 -22.49
C LYS A 361 -3.41 -35.18 -21.11
N VAL A 362 -2.09 -34.97 -21.04
CA VAL A 362 -1.38 -34.71 -19.78
C VAL A 362 -1.90 -33.42 -19.13
N TYR A 363 -2.14 -32.38 -19.93
CA TYR A 363 -2.72 -31.13 -19.45
C TYR A 363 -4.11 -31.31 -18.82
N ASN A 364 -5.01 -32.05 -19.47
CA ASN A 364 -6.35 -32.32 -18.94
C ASN A 364 -6.33 -33.20 -17.68
N MET A 365 -5.32 -34.07 -17.53
CA MET A 365 -5.09 -34.82 -16.29
C MET A 365 -4.70 -33.87 -15.14
N LEU A 366 -3.79 -32.93 -15.39
CA LEU A 366 -3.40 -31.93 -14.39
C LEU A 366 -4.57 -31.04 -13.96
N LEU A 367 -5.47 -30.70 -14.90
CA LEU A 367 -6.72 -29.98 -14.60
C LEU A 367 -7.81 -30.85 -13.97
N GLY A 368 -7.60 -32.17 -13.85
CA GLY A 368 -8.56 -33.11 -13.28
C GLY A 368 -9.76 -33.45 -14.17
N PHE A 369 -9.70 -33.16 -15.47
CA PHE A 369 -10.78 -33.48 -16.41
C PHE A 369 -10.76 -34.95 -16.86
N GLU A 370 -9.59 -35.56 -17.05
CA GLU A 370 -9.46 -36.96 -17.46
C GLU A 370 -8.19 -37.61 -16.88
N PRO A 371 -8.30 -38.66 -16.05
CA PRO A 371 -7.14 -39.39 -15.57
C PRO A 371 -6.51 -40.23 -16.69
N LEU A 372 -5.18 -40.34 -16.68
CA LEU A 372 -4.43 -41.17 -17.62
C LEU A 372 -3.83 -42.39 -16.91
N SER A 373 -3.90 -43.55 -17.55
CA SER A 373 -3.23 -44.78 -17.08
C SER A 373 -1.82 -44.90 -17.65
N GLY A 374 -0.87 -45.44 -16.87
CA GLY A 374 0.54 -45.58 -17.26
C GLY A 374 0.81 -46.44 -18.51
N ASP A 375 -0.10 -47.34 -18.89
CA ASP A 375 0.00 -48.15 -20.11
C ASP A 375 -0.40 -47.40 -21.39
N ALA A 376 -1.03 -46.22 -21.26
CA ALA A 376 -1.49 -45.45 -22.41
C ALA A 376 -0.33 -44.89 -23.23
N SER A 377 0.85 -44.67 -22.63
CA SER A 377 1.98 -43.98 -23.25
C SER A 377 2.97 -44.88 -24.00
N ASN A 378 2.58 -46.07 -24.47
CA ASN A 378 3.50 -46.91 -25.25
C ASN A 378 3.74 -46.32 -26.67
N HIS A 379 4.99 -45.97 -26.96
CA HIS A 379 5.42 -45.39 -28.23
C HIS A 379 5.26 -46.35 -29.42
N HIS A 380 5.16 -47.66 -29.22
CA HIS A 380 4.91 -48.61 -30.31
C HIS A 380 3.44 -48.72 -30.71
N THR A 381 2.51 -48.40 -29.81
CA THR A 381 1.07 -48.57 -30.03
C THR A 381 0.36 -47.28 -30.45
N CYS A 382 1.07 -46.15 -30.51
CA CYS A 382 0.53 -44.89 -31.01
C CYS A 382 0.48 -44.89 -32.56
N SER A 383 -0.31 -43.99 -33.15
CA SER A 383 -0.45 -43.91 -34.62
C SER A 383 0.88 -43.75 -35.36
N LEU A 384 1.78 -42.89 -34.86
CA LEU A 384 3.10 -42.68 -35.46
C LEU A 384 3.98 -43.90 -35.29
N GLY A 385 4.04 -44.49 -34.09
CA GLY A 385 4.85 -45.67 -33.81
C GLY A 385 4.40 -46.91 -34.58
N GLY A 386 3.09 -47.16 -34.59
CA GLY A 386 2.50 -48.24 -35.35
C GLY A 386 2.86 -48.15 -36.83
N TRP A 387 2.89 -46.93 -37.40
CA TRP A 387 3.40 -46.71 -38.75
C TRP A 387 4.92 -46.85 -38.84
N TYR A 388 5.69 -46.11 -38.03
CA TYR A 388 7.16 -46.06 -38.05
C TYR A 388 7.80 -47.45 -38.01
N TYR A 389 7.31 -48.33 -37.13
CA TYR A 389 7.83 -49.69 -36.98
C TYR A 389 7.25 -50.70 -37.99
N SER A 390 6.15 -50.38 -38.70
CA SER A 390 5.56 -51.25 -39.73
C SER A 390 5.93 -50.87 -41.17
N VAL A 391 6.55 -49.70 -41.40
CA VAL A 391 7.05 -49.31 -42.73
C VAL A 391 8.00 -50.39 -43.26
N ASN A 392 7.80 -50.84 -44.50
CA ASN A 392 8.67 -51.81 -45.19
C ASN A 392 9.38 -51.21 -46.43
N ASN A 393 9.13 -49.94 -46.75
CA ASN A 393 9.77 -49.26 -47.86
C ASN A 393 11.22 -48.87 -47.50
N GLU A 394 12.21 -49.52 -48.14
CA GLU A 394 13.63 -49.29 -47.88
C GLU A 394 14.08 -47.85 -48.19
N SER A 395 13.47 -47.20 -49.20
CA SER A 395 13.80 -45.82 -49.57
C SER A 395 13.42 -44.84 -48.47
N ILE A 396 12.29 -45.05 -47.78
CA ILE A 396 11.86 -44.21 -46.65
C ILE A 396 12.73 -44.49 -45.43
N LYS A 397 13.05 -45.76 -45.14
CA LYS A 397 13.95 -46.13 -44.02
C LYS A 397 15.36 -45.58 -44.16
N ALA A 398 15.84 -45.39 -45.40
CA ALA A 398 17.16 -44.84 -45.66
C ALA A 398 17.24 -43.31 -45.42
N MET A 399 16.11 -42.60 -45.41
CA MET A 399 16.08 -41.15 -45.22
C MET A 399 16.59 -40.75 -43.83
N THR A 400 17.47 -39.75 -43.80
CA THR A 400 17.99 -39.19 -42.54
C THR A 400 16.88 -38.55 -41.71
N SER A 401 15.91 -37.89 -42.36
CA SER A 401 14.72 -37.30 -41.73
C SER A 401 13.85 -38.35 -41.02
N PHE A 402 13.73 -39.56 -41.58
CA PHE A 402 13.00 -40.67 -40.94
C PHE A 402 13.67 -41.12 -39.64
N LYS A 403 14.99 -41.33 -39.65
CA LYS A 403 15.73 -41.81 -38.47
C LYS A 403 15.76 -40.82 -37.29
N LYS A 404 15.72 -39.51 -37.57
CA LYS A 404 15.73 -38.46 -36.53
C LYS A 404 14.48 -38.44 -35.64
N ILE A 405 13.38 -39.05 -36.08
CA ILE A 405 12.07 -39.00 -35.40
C ILE A 405 12.04 -39.87 -34.14
N GLU A 406 12.75 -41.00 -34.14
CA GLU A 406 12.61 -42.06 -33.12
C GLU A 406 13.02 -41.60 -31.72
N GLU A 407 14.16 -40.93 -31.59
CA GLU A 407 14.66 -40.46 -30.30
C GLU A 407 13.71 -39.47 -29.60
N PRO A 408 13.30 -38.34 -30.22
CA PRO A 408 12.34 -37.43 -29.59
C PRO A 408 10.97 -38.07 -29.40
N HIS A 409 10.54 -38.98 -30.28
CA HIS A 409 9.30 -39.72 -30.13
C HIS A 409 9.28 -40.59 -28.85
N ILE A 410 10.33 -41.40 -28.63
CA ILE A 410 10.48 -42.21 -27.41
C ILE A 410 10.54 -41.32 -26.18
N LYS A 411 11.29 -40.21 -26.26
CA LYS A 411 11.45 -39.27 -25.14
C LYS A 411 10.12 -38.67 -24.70
N ILE A 412 9.25 -38.23 -25.62
CA ILE A 412 7.91 -37.71 -25.27
C ILE A 412 7.10 -38.74 -24.49
N HIS A 413 7.10 -40.00 -24.94
CA HIS A 413 6.36 -41.07 -24.27
C HIS A 413 6.92 -41.41 -22.87
N SER A 414 8.24 -41.34 -22.68
CA SER A 414 8.86 -41.43 -21.34
C SER A 414 8.40 -40.28 -20.44
N LEU A 415 8.49 -39.04 -20.92
CA LEU A 415 8.09 -37.86 -20.17
C LEU A 415 6.59 -37.89 -19.82
N VAL A 416 5.72 -38.31 -20.74
CA VAL A 416 4.29 -38.49 -20.46
C VAL A 416 4.08 -39.49 -19.32
N LYS A 417 4.83 -40.61 -19.30
CA LYS A 417 4.75 -41.59 -18.21
C LYS A 417 5.21 -41.00 -16.88
N GLU A 418 6.33 -40.27 -16.89
CA GLU A 418 6.85 -39.60 -15.71
C GLU A 418 5.88 -38.54 -15.17
N ALA A 419 5.18 -37.80 -16.04
CA ALA A 419 4.14 -36.85 -15.65
C ALA A 419 2.93 -37.55 -14.98
N ILE A 420 2.50 -38.69 -15.51
CA ILE A 420 1.42 -39.51 -14.93
C ILE A 420 1.83 -40.01 -13.54
N ASP A 421 3.05 -40.52 -13.39
CA ASP A 421 3.55 -41.02 -12.11
C ASP A 421 3.70 -39.89 -11.09
N ALA A 422 4.19 -38.72 -11.50
CA ALA A 422 4.29 -37.52 -10.65
C ALA A 422 2.91 -37.04 -10.17
N TYR A 423 1.90 -37.05 -11.05
CA TYR A 423 0.53 -36.70 -10.71
C TYR A 423 -0.07 -37.67 -9.69
N HIS A 424 0.03 -38.98 -9.93
CA HIS A 424 -0.51 -39.99 -9.02
C HIS A 424 0.19 -40.05 -7.66
N THR A 425 1.46 -39.62 -7.59
CA THR A 425 2.19 -39.47 -6.32
C THR A 425 1.89 -38.15 -5.60
N GLY A 426 1.02 -37.30 -6.16
CA GLY A 426 0.63 -36.01 -5.59
C GLY A 426 1.63 -34.87 -5.83
N ASN A 427 2.69 -35.11 -6.59
CA ASN A 427 3.69 -34.09 -6.90
C ASN A 427 3.32 -33.32 -8.17
N ILE A 428 2.30 -32.46 -8.05
CA ILE A 428 1.76 -31.66 -9.16
C ILE A 428 2.83 -30.75 -9.77
N SER A 429 3.64 -30.07 -8.95
CA SER A 429 4.71 -29.18 -9.42
C SER A 429 5.74 -29.91 -10.30
N LYS A 430 6.13 -31.13 -9.95
CA LYS A 430 7.00 -31.94 -10.81
C LYS A 430 6.33 -32.32 -12.13
N ALA A 431 5.05 -32.72 -12.09
CA ALA A 431 4.29 -33.08 -13.29
C ALA A 431 4.15 -31.88 -14.24
N GLU A 432 4.06 -30.68 -13.69
CA GLU A 432 4.02 -29.42 -14.42
C GLU A 432 5.35 -29.08 -15.13
N THR A 433 6.49 -29.23 -14.46
CA THR A 433 7.81 -29.07 -15.10
C THR A 433 8.00 -30.07 -16.23
N ILE A 434 7.57 -31.32 -16.03
CA ILE A 434 7.64 -32.35 -17.08
C ILE A 434 6.78 -31.99 -18.30
N LEU A 435 5.63 -31.33 -18.09
CA LEU A 435 4.78 -30.87 -19.20
C LEU A 435 5.50 -29.84 -20.09
N GLU A 436 6.31 -28.95 -19.51
CA GLU A 436 7.14 -28.00 -20.27
C GLU A 436 8.21 -28.73 -21.09
N GLU A 437 8.84 -29.77 -20.51
CA GLU A 437 9.80 -30.61 -21.23
C GLU A 437 9.14 -31.40 -22.38
N ILE A 438 7.90 -31.87 -22.20
CA ILE A 438 7.09 -32.50 -23.26
C ILE A 438 6.88 -31.51 -24.40
N GLU A 439 6.61 -30.24 -24.09
CA GLU A 439 6.40 -29.21 -25.11
C GLU A 439 7.64 -28.97 -25.96
N GLU A 440 8.80 -28.75 -25.32
CA GLU A 440 10.06 -28.51 -26.04
C GLU A 440 10.45 -29.72 -26.89
N THR A 441 10.26 -30.94 -26.35
CA THR A 441 10.52 -32.17 -27.11
C THR A 441 9.53 -32.34 -28.27
N SER A 442 8.27 -31.94 -28.10
CA SER A 442 7.26 -31.98 -29.16
C SER A 442 7.57 -31.02 -30.31
N LYS A 443 8.09 -29.83 -30.03
CA LYS A 443 8.57 -28.87 -31.06
C LYS A 443 9.67 -29.49 -31.93
N ILE A 444 10.60 -30.21 -31.31
CA ILE A 444 11.67 -30.93 -32.00
C ILE A 444 11.10 -32.05 -32.89
N LEU A 445 10.19 -32.87 -32.36
CA LEU A 445 9.55 -33.96 -33.10
C LEU A 445 8.79 -33.44 -34.34
N ILE A 446 7.98 -32.39 -34.17
CA ILE A 446 7.19 -31.79 -35.26
C ILE A 446 8.11 -31.28 -36.37
N LYS A 447 9.21 -30.61 -36.02
CA LYS A 447 10.21 -30.16 -36.99
C LYS A 447 10.78 -31.32 -37.82
N TYR A 448 11.07 -32.47 -37.20
CA TYR A 448 11.56 -33.63 -37.93
C TYR A 448 10.48 -34.30 -38.79
N LEU A 449 9.22 -34.27 -38.35
CA LEU A 449 8.09 -34.71 -39.16
C LEU A 449 7.85 -33.79 -40.37
N ASP A 450 8.06 -32.47 -40.24
CA ASP A 450 8.04 -31.52 -41.36
C ASP A 450 9.14 -31.83 -42.39
N GLU A 451 10.38 -32.07 -41.93
CA GLU A 451 11.51 -32.48 -42.78
C GLU A 451 11.17 -33.78 -43.54
N LEU A 452 10.64 -34.78 -42.84
CA LEU A 452 10.24 -36.05 -43.43
C LEU A 452 9.11 -35.90 -44.45
N GLN A 453 8.11 -35.08 -44.15
CA GLN A 453 6.98 -34.85 -45.07
C GLN A 453 7.45 -34.31 -46.42
N ILE A 454 8.40 -33.36 -46.40
CA ILE A 454 9.01 -32.80 -47.63
C ILE A 454 9.76 -33.89 -48.40
N ASP A 455 10.55 -34.71 -47.72
CA ASP A 455 11.35 -35.77 -48.35
C ASP A 455 10.47 -36.87 -48.95
N VAL A 456 9.42 -37.29 -48.23
CA VAL A 456 8.45 -38.30 -48.71
C VAL A 456 7.64 -37.77 -49.89
N SER A 457 7.20 -36.50 -49.85
CA SER A 457 6.44 -35.87 -50.95
C SER A 457 7.22 -35.76 -52.25
N ARG A 458 8.56 -35.86 -52.22
CA ARG A 458 9.41 -35.89 -53.43
C ARG A 458 9.50 -37.27 -54.07
N VAL A 459 9.12 -38.32 -53.34
CA VAL A 459 9.23 -39.72 -53.75
C VAL A 459 7.84 -40.36 -54.01
N GLU A 460 6.77 -39.74 -53.53
CA GLU A 460 5.34 -40.09 -53.77
C GLU A 460 4.69 -39.30 -54.92
#